data_AF-A0A433PCS8-F1
#
_entry.id   AF-A0A433PCS8-F1
#
_cell.length_a   1.000
_cell.length_b   1.000
_cell.length_c   1.000
_cell.angle_alpha   90.00
_cell.angle_beta   90.00
_cell.angle_gamma   90.00
#
_symmetry.space_group_name_H-M   'P 1'
#
loop_
_entity.id
_entity.type
_entity.pdbx_description
1 polymer ?
#
loop_
_entity_poly.entity_id
_entity_poly.type
_entity_poly.pdbx_seq_one_letter_code
_entity_poly.pdbx_strand_id
1 'polypeptide(L)'
;MQNLPFELLNEIFAYVGPSASAFMRVCRDFYKVSKDNATLSNNLLVRYGRLFAFEAIITAHPKILTPALTHKLLDKGAVVPRPLIQRLARDGLLAKLSGFVVTILYVRAQETYVDWSHSDNDEIRIQQQLFLYYTAKSHKDMILMKKVVTEVETLVERSLYCPLYTCPAFTTEIQLLLSSFPKTLDTYAKAGLDLNILPNVVDFVVVLLESSWRDEPHSHAPVETLMRLLRTNILVLSRRQFKMIMRSLNSCLAIDALRPVLPLLPFDAVDILRKMFHAEFEVTQWAGMQTLHTAIWFQDRFPRADTLAWVGQIMRKSFSIPDSTPSPGVDVFSAPFVYSFRSPIGPEVLEWIACFERNTVGAAPICFDHIVLTMAGTDRPPGVAAAAQPPLVQSTKMFSKYIQLGLPFTPRHLAWIRHAVSVEVVLTFLRAVEATGGLGILGDGGLDQHYNESGEADATGHSSTDAPVSSPASPLSTTPSQKRKVPHHCVDDGPSIAHQVLRVLLRRTENEHAAHAHMYGQHVAQCKSIHPKQPFPKTVFHATLEKYMQELEVVTTFKRLKVAEKVEPVKLKVGIEIKVQPVAAVTVA
;
A
#
# COMPACT_ATOMS: atom_id res chain seq x y z
N MET A 1 -25.81 2.60 -38.50
CA MET A 1 -26.25 3.92 -37.97
C MET A 1 -27.53 4.46 -38.62
N GLN A 2 -27.92 4.04 -39.83
CA GLN A 2 -29.16 4.53 -40.50
C GLN A 2 -30.47 4.14 -39.80
N ASN A 3 -30.45 3.19 -38.87
CA ASN A 3 -31.63 2.68 -38.16
C ASN A 3 -31.72 3.14 -36.69
N LEU A 4 -30.83 4.04 -36.24
CA LEU A 4 -30.94 4.56 -34.87
C LEU A 4 -32.06 5.62 -34.82
N PRO A 5 -32.91 5.62 -33.77
CA PRO A 5 -33.88 6.68 -33.55
C PRO A 5 -33.20 8.05 -33.53
N PHE A 6 -33.90 9.06 -34.04
CA PHE A 6 -33.38 10.42 -34.13
C PHE A 6 -33.00 10.97 -32.74
N GLU A 7 -33.79 10.63 -31.73
CA GLU A 7 -33.59 11.00 -30.33
C GLU A 7 -32.24 10.48 -29.81
N LEU A 8 -31.92 9.21 -30.10
CA LEU A 8 -30.65 8.61 -29.71
C LEU A 8 -29.47 9.25 -30.45
N LEU A 9 -29.66 9.56 -31.74
CA LEU A 9 -28.63 10.27 -32.52
C LEU A 9 -28.36 11.67 -31.95
N ASN A 10 -29.39 12.36 -31.46
CA ASN A 10 -29.24 13.68 -30.83
C ASN A 10 -28.46 13.60 -29.51
N GLU A 11 -28.73 12.57 -28.69
CA GLU A 11 -27.98 12.33 -27.45
C GLU A 11 -26.51 12.01 -27.74
N ILE A 12 -26.24 11.14 -28.71
CA ILE A 12 -24.87 10.80 -29.12
C ILE A 12 -24.16 12.05 -29.67
N PHE A 13 -24.85 12.86 -30.47
CA PHE A 13 -24.28 14.07 -31.07
C PHE A 13 -23.85 15.11 -30.01
N ALA A 14 -24.56 15.19 -28.88
CA ALA A 14 -24.19 16.09 -27.79
C ALA A 14 -22.75 15.88 -27.31
N TYR A 15 -22.25 14.65 -27.35
CA TYR A 15 -20.92 14.26 -26.88
C TYR A 15 -19.86 14.15 -27.97
N VAL A 16 -20.12 14.65 -29.19
CA VAL A 16 -19.10 14.70 -30.24
C VAL A 16 -17.95 15.58 -29.77
N GLY A 17 -16.78 14.95 -29.61
CA GLY A 17 -15.61 15.56 -28.98
C GLY A 17 -15.08 16.82 -29.70
N PRO A 18 -14.17 17.55 -29.06
CA PRO A 18 -13.75 18.89 -29.49
C PRO A 18 -12.87 18.90 -30.75
N SER A 19 -12.48 17.74 -31.28
CA SER A 19 -11.66 17.65 -32.50
C SER A 19 -12.42 18.25 -33.69
N ALA A 20 -11.91 19.37 -34.23
CA ALA A 20 -12.56 20.09 -35.31
C ALA A 20 -12.78 19.20 -36.56
N SER A 21 -11.80 18.36 -36.90
CA SER A 21 -11.89 17.47 -38.07
C SER A 21 -12.93 16.36 -37.88
N ALA A 22 -12.99 15.77 -36.68
CA ALA A 22 -14.00 14.78 -36.33
C ALA A 22 -15.40 15.41 -36.27
N PHE A 23 -15.52 16.57 -35.64
CA PHE A 23 -16.78 17.31 -35.53
C PHE A 23 -17.33 17.69 -36.91
N MET A 24 -16.50 18.26 -37.80
CA MET A 24 -16.93 18.60 -39.17
C MET A 24 -17.40 17.37 -39.94
N ARG A 25 -16.70 16.22 -39.81
CA ARG A 25 -17.10 14.97 -40.45
C ARG A 25 -18.47 14.50 -39.93
N VAL A 26 -18.67 14.48 -38.61
CA VAL A 26 -19.94 14.08 -38.00
C VAL A 26 -21.07 15.04 -38.40
N CYS A 27 -20.83 16.35 -38.41
CA CYS A 27 -21.82 17.32 -38.88
C CYS A 27 -22.23 17.09 -40.35
N ARG A 28 -21.29 16.71 -41.21
CA ARG A 28 -21.59 16.40 -42.62
C ARG A 28 -22.41 15.11 -42.73
N ASP A 29 -21.98 14.06 -42.05
CA ASP A 29 -22.59 12.73 -42.14
C ASP A 29 -23.98 12.70 -41.45
N PHE A 30 -24.19 13.55 -40.44
CA PHE A 30 -25.45 13.73 -39.70
C PHE A 30 -26.02 15.15 -39.85
N TYR A 31 -26.08 15.66 -41.09
CA TYR A 31 -26.45 17.05 -41.36
C TYR A 31 -27.75 17.50 -40.69
N LYS A 32 -28.82 16.70 -40.77
CA LYS A 32 -30.11 17.01 -40.15
C LYS A 32 -30.01 17.19 -38.63
N VAL A 33 -29.28 16.29 -37.96
CA VAL A 33 -29.02 16.32 -36.52
C VAL A 33 -28.18 17.55 -36.15
N SER A 34 -27.15 17.86 -36.94
CA SER A 34 -26.26 19.01 -36.69
C SER A 34 -26.94 20.38 -36.84
N LYS A 35 -28.06 20.44 -37.57
CA LYS A 35 -28.86 21.66 -37.81
C LYS A 35 -30.03 21.81 -36.86
N ASP A 36 -30.37 20.75 -36.12
CA ASP A 36 -31.42 20.81 -35.12
C ASP A 36 -30.98 21.66 -33.92
N ASN A 37 -31.78 22.68 -33.57
CA ASN A 37 -31.45 23.61 -32.50
C ASN A 37 -31.40 22.92 -31.13
N ALA A 38 -32.22 21.91 -30.88
CA ALA A 38 -32.21 21.19 -29.61
C ALA A 38 -30.93 20.36 -29.45
N THR A 39 -30.49 19.73 -30.53
CA THR A 39 -29.25 18.95 -30.56
C THR A 39 -28.02 19.85 -30.45
N LEU A 40 -28.00 20.93 -31.23
CA LEU A 40 -26.92 21.91 -31.17
C LEU A 40 -26.82 22.54 -29.78
N SER A 41 -27.94 22.88 -29.14
CA SER A 41 -27.93 23.41 -27.77
C SER A 41 -27.36 22.41 -26.76
N ASN A 42 -27.68 21.11 -26.88
CA ASN A 42 -27.09 20.07 -26.03
C ASN A 42 -25.57 19.98 -26.23
N ASN A 43 -25.12 19.94 -27.49
CA ASN A 43 -23.70 19.88 -27.80
C ASN A 43 -22.95 21.09 -27.25
N LEU A 44 -23.49 22.29 -27.41
CA LEU A 44 -22.86 23.52 -26.92
C LEU A 44 -22.80 23.58 -25.38
N LEU A 45 -23.84 23.09 -24.69
CA LEU A 45 -23.84 23.00 -23.23
C LEU A 45 -22.85 21.96 -22.71
N VAL A 46 -22.74 20.80 -23.36
CA VAL A 46 -21.73 19.78 -23.01
C VAL A 46 -20.32 20.30 -23.28
N ARG A 47 -20.13 21.05 -24.38
CA ARG A 47 -18.82 21.53 -24.81
C ARG A 47 -18.30 22.71 -23.98
N TYR A 48 -19.17 23.64 -23.61
CA TYR A 48 -18.80 24.90 -22.99
C TYR A 48 -19.33 25.08 -21.56
N GLY A 49 -20.21 24.19 -21.10
CA GLY A 49 -20.86 24.34 -19.79
C GLY A 49 -21.93 25.43 -19.78
N ARG A 50 -22.81 25.39 -18.78
CA ARG A 50 -23.96 26.31 -18.69
C ARG A 50 -23.55 27.77 -18.49
N LEU A 51 -22.51 28.01 -17.69
CA LEU A 51 -22.02 29.36 -17.36
C LEU A 51 -21.29 30.04 -18.52
N PHE A 52 -20.59 29.27 -19.37
CA PHE A 52 -19.74 29.86 -20.41
C PHE A 52 -20.29 29.69 -21.83
N ALA A 53 -21.36 28.92 -22.02
CA ALA A 53 -21.91 28.62 -23.35
C ALA A 53 -22.13 29.86 -24.21
N PHE A 54 -22.88 30.85 -23.72
CA PHE A 54 -23.15 32.05 -24.52
C PHE A 54 -21.89 32.80 -24.90
N GLU A 55 -21.00 33.06 -23.95
CA GLU A 55 -19.78 33.81 -24.23
C GLU A 55 -18.87 33.08 -25.21
N ALA A 56 -18.68 31.77 -25.03
CA ALA A 56 -17.90 30.95 -25.94
C ALA A 56 -18.49 30.97 -27.36
N ILE A 57 -19.81 30.87 -27.49
CA ILE A 57 -20.50 30.95 -28.79
C ILE A 57 -20.35 32.33 -29.42
N ILE A 58 -20.59 33.41 -28.67
CA ILE A 58 -20.49 34.80 -29.16
C ILE A 58 -19.08 35.08 -29.68
N THR A 59 -18.08 34.57 -28.96
CA THR A 59 -16.67 34.82 -29.29
C THR A 59 -16.18 33.96 -30.46
N ALA A 60 -16.47 32.66 -30.44
CA ALA A 60 -15.93 31.72 -31.42
C ALA A 60 -16.84 31.49 -32.64
N HIS A 61 -18.17 31.50 -32.43
CA HIS A 61 -19.15 31.05 -33.41
C HIS A 61 -20.41 31.94 -33.48
N PRO A 62 -20.30 33.29 -33.54
CA PRO A 62 -21.47 34.17 -33.41
C PRO A 62 -22.59 33.89 -34.43
N LYS A 63 -22.23 33.41 -35.63
CA LYS A 63 -23.16 33.11 -36.72
C LYS A 63 -24.09 31.91 -36.46
N ILE A 64 -23.76 31.00 -35.54
CA ILE A 64 -24.65 29.87 -35.22
C ILE A 64 -25.75 30.26 -34.23
N LEU A 65 -25.57 31.37 -33.52
CA LEU A 65 -26.50 31.83 -32.49
C LEU A 65 -27.72 32.48 -33.13
N THR A 66 -28.71 31.66 -33.49
CA THR A 66 -30.01 32.10 -33.97
C THR A 66 -30.96 32.36 -32.80
N PRO A 67 -32.04 33.14 -32.96
CA PRO A 67 -33.04 33.34 -31.90
C PRO A 67 -33.60 32.03 -31.34
N ALA A 68 -33.87 31.06 -32.22
CA ALA A 68 -34.36 29.74 -31.81
C ALA A 68 -33.33 28.95 -30.98
N LEU A 69 -32.05 28.99 -31.37
CA LEU A 69 -30.98 28.36 -30.58
C LEU A 69 -30.80 29.06 -29.23
N THR A 70 -30.86 30.39 -29.19
CA THR A 70 -30.75 31.18 -27.95
C THR A 70 -31.85 30.80 -26.96
N HIS A 71 -33.11 30.73 -27.40
CA HIS A 71 -34.21 30.26 -26.54
C HIS A 71 -33.97 28.83 -26.06
N LYS A 72 -33.56 27.90 -26.94
CA LYS A 72 -33.27 26.51 -26.53
C LYS A 72 -32.12 26.38 -25.54
N LEU A 73 -31.10 27.22 -25.64
CA LEU A 73 -30.02 27.28 -24.65
C LEU A 73 -30.55 27.75 -23.29
N LEU A 74 -31.34 28.83 -23.26
CA LEU A 74 -31.98 29.35 -22.04
C LEU A 74 -32.92 28.31 -21.40
N ASP A 75 -33.78 27.68 -22.20
CA ASP A 75 -34.71 26.63 -21.76
C ASP A 75 -33.97 25.46 -21.09
N LYS A 76 -32.75 25.16 -21.55
CA LYS A 76 -31.89 24.10 -21.00
C LYS A 76 -30.97 24.56 -19.86
N GLY A 77 -31.15 25.78 -19.38
CA GLY A 77 -30.44 26.32 -18.23
C GLY A 77 -29.07 26.91 -18.56
N ALA A 78 -28.80 27.32 -19.81
CA ALA A 78 -27.67 28.19 -20.10
C ALA A 78 -27.84 29.49 -19.31
N VAL A 79 -26.76 29.94 -18.68
CA VAL A 79 -26.74 31.14 -17.87
C VAL A 79 -26.22 32.30 -18.72
N VAL A 80 -26.77 33.48 -18.49
CA VAL A 80 -26.32 34.73 -19.10
C VAL A 80 -25.73 35.60 -17.98
N PRO A 81 -24.44 35.47 -17.65
CA PRO A 81 -23.84 36.24 -16.57
C PRO A 81 -23.97 37.74 -16.81
N ARG A 82 -24.21 38.52 -15.74
CA ARG A 82 -24.26 39.98 -15.82
C ARG A 82 -22.98 40.60 -16.42
N PRO A 83 -21.75 40.13 -16.09
CA PRO A 83 -20.53 40.62 -16.72
C PRO A 83 -20.47 40.41 -18.24
N LEU A 84 -21.06 39.32 -18.77
CA LEU A 84 -21.14 39.09 -20.20
C LEU A 84 -21.98 40.17 -20.88
N ILE A 85 -23.12 40.53 -20.29
CA ILE A 85 -24.01 41.56 -20.84
C ILE A 85 -23.35 42.95 -20.80
N GLN A 86 -22.68 43.29 -19.70
CA GLN A 86 -21.87 44.52 -19.58
C GLN A 86 -20.81 44.58 -20.70
N ARG A 87 -20.15 43.44 -20.97
CA ARG A 87 -19.14 43.30 -22.02
C ARG A 87 -19.69 43.33 -23.43
N LEU A 88 -20.92 42.89 -23.66
CA LEU A 88 -21.52 42.94 -25.00
C LEU A 88 -21.45 44.36 -25.57
N ALA A 89 -21.88 45.34 -24.77
CA ALA A 89 -21.85 46.75 -25.15
C ALA A 89 -20.42 47.32 -25.15
N ARG A 90 -19.65 47.07 -24.08
CA ARG A 90 -18.32 47.65 -23.88
C ARG A 90 -17.28 47.15 -24.88
N ASP A 91 -17.24 45.85 -25.12
CA ASP A 91 -16.19 45.19 -25.92
C ASP A 91 -16.58 45.09 -27.41
N GLY A 92 -17.67 45.75 -27.82
CA GLY A 92 -18.14 45.75 -29.21
C GLY A 92 -18.66 44.40 -29.72
N LEU A 93 -18.99 43.46 -28.83
CA LEU A 93 -19.48 42.13 -29.22
C LEU A 93 -20.91 42.19 -29.81
N LEU A 94 -21.66 43.25 -29.54
CA LEU A 94 -22.98 43.49 -30.15
C LEU A 94 -22.94 43.44 -31.68
N ALA A 95 -21.88 43.97 -32.31
CA ALA A 95 -21.75 44.02 -33.77
C ALA A 95 -21.65 42.62 -34.42
N LYS A 96 -21.36 41.58 -33.63
CA LYS A 96 -21.27 40.19 -34.09
C LYS A 96 -22.62 39.46 -34.07
N LEU A 97 -23.63 40.03 -33.43
CA LEU A 97 -24.90 39.36 -33.14
C LEU A 97 -26.06 39.98 -33.92
N SER A 98 -27.09 39.19 -34.19
CA SER A 98 -28.34 39.72 -34.73
C SER A 98 -29.09 40.52 -33.66
N GLY A 99 -29.82 41.57 -34.06
CA GLY A 99 -30.61 42.40 -33.14
C GLY A 99 -31.58 41.57 -32.28
N PHE A 100 -32.21 40.55 -32.85
CA PHE A 100 -33.10 39.65 -32.11
C PHE A 100 -32.39 38.88 -30.99
N VAL A 101 -31.17 38.37 -31.24
CA VAL A 101 -30.38 37.67 -30.21
C VAL A 101 -29.99 38.64 -29.10
N VAL A 102 -29.57 39.85 -29.45
CA VAL A 102 -29.27 40.90 -28.47
C VAL A 102 -30.50 41.18 -27.60
N THR A 103 -31.68 41.38 -28.21
CA THR A 103 -32.93 41.60 -27.47
C THR A 103 -33.23 40.46 -26.50
N ILE A 104 -33.13 39.20 -26.95
CA ILE A 104 -33.39 38.03 -26.08
C ILE A 104 -32.44 38.02 -24.88
N LEU A 105 -31.13 38.26 -25.10
CA LEU A 105 -30.13 38.27 -24.03
C LEU A 105 -30.36 39.42 -23.04
N TYR A 106 -30.71 40.62 -23.52
CA TYR A 106 -30.99 41.78 -22.67
C TYR A 106 -32.28 41.62 -21.86
N VAL A 107 -33.35 41.11 -22.48
CA VAL A 107 -34.60 40.79 -21.77
C VAL A 107 -34.32 39.77 -20.67
N ARG A 108 -33.58 38.70 -21.01
CA ARG A 108 -33.21 37.69 -20.01
C ARG A 108 -32.38 38.26 -18.86
N ALA A 109 -31.45 39.17 -19.16
CA ALA A 109 -30.66 39.85 -18.15
C ALA A 109 -31.53 40.72 -17.24
N GLN A 110 -32.50 41.46 -17.79
CA GLN A 110 -33.44 42.28 -17.04
C GLN A 110 -34.38 41.45 -16.16
N GLU A 111 -34.79 40.26 -16.62
CA GLU A 111 -35.56 39.31 -15.79
C GLU A 111 -34.74 38.73 -14.64
N THR A 112 -33.44 38.52 -14.85
CA THR A 112 -32.56 37.83 -13.89
C THR A 112 -31.96 38.81 -12.88
N TYR A 113 -31.65 40.02 -13.31
CA TYR A 113 -30.92 41.03 -12.53
C TYR A 113 -31.80 42.27 -12.38
N VAL A 114 -32.24 42.56 -11.16
CA VAL A 114 -33.12 43.72 -10.88
C VAL A 114 -32.38 45.04 -11.10
N ASP A 115 -31.13 45.13 -10.64
CA ASP A 115 -30.32 46.34 -10.65
C ASP A 115 -29.04 46.13 -11.47
N TRP A 116 -29.13 46.20 -12.81
CA TRP A 116 -27.94 46.15 -13.67
C TRP A 116 -27.85 47.32 -14.64
N SER A 117 -26.65 47.84 -14.82
CA SER A 117 -26.32 48.83 -15.85
C SER A 117 -25.26 48.28 -16.82
N HIS A 118 -25.33 48.72 -18.07
CA HIS A 118 -24.30 48.45 -19.08
C HIS A 118 -23.00 49.25 -18.84
N SER A 119 -23.07 50.33 -18.06
CA SER A 119 -21.90 51.12 -17.64
C SER A 119 -21.11 50.49 -16.49
N ASP A 120 -21.73 49.54 -15.78
CA ASP A 120 -21.09 48.86 -14.66
C ASP A 120 -20.03 47.87 -15.16
N ASN A 121 -19.06 47.57 -14.30
CA ASN A 121 -18.01 46.62 -14.60
C ASN A 121 -17.75 45.70 -13.41
N ASP A 122 -18.51 44.63 -13.35
CA ASP A 122 -18.42 43.66 -12.26
C ASP A 122 -17.07 42.95 -12.20
N GLU A 123 -16.43 42.75 -13.34
CA GLU A 123 -15.10 42.12 -13.44
C GLU A 123 -14.05 42.99 -12.75
N ILE A 124 -14.01 44.29 -13.05
CA ILE A 124 -13.12 45.23 -12.34
C ILE A 124 -13.47 45.29 -10.85
N ARG A 125 -14.76 45.30 -10.51
CA ARG A 125 -15.20 45.34 -9.11
C ARG A 125 -14.76 44.10 -8.33
N ILE A 126 -14.86 42.91 -8.92
CA ILE A 126 -14.33 41.67 -8.35
C ILE A 126 -12.81 41.79 -8.17
N GLN A 127 -12.07 42.19 -9.21
CA GLN A 127 -10.61 42.32 -9.13
C GLN A 127 -10.16 43.29 -8.03
N GLN A 128 -10.84 44.43 -7.87
CA GLN A 128 -10.60 45.38 -6.78
C GLN A 128 -10.85 44.75 -5.41
N GLN A 129 -11.93 43.99 -5.26
CA GLN A 129 -12.25 43.30 -4.01
C GLN A 129 -11.26 42.17 -3.70
N LEU A 130 -10.82 41.41 -4.70
CA LEU A 130 -9.77 40.41 -4.53
C LEU A 130 -8.44 41.05 -4.11
N PHE A 131 -8.08 42.20 -4.67
CA PHE A 131 -6.91 42.97 -4.24
C PHE A 131 -7.02 43.46 -2.78
N LEU A 132 -8.20 43.97 -2.39
CA LEU A 132 -8.48 44.36 -1.00
C LEU A 132 -8.41 43.16 -0.05
N TYR A 133 -8.90 41.99 -0.47
CA TYR A 133 -8.79 40.75 0.32
C TYR A 133 -7.33 40.38 0.59
N TYR A 134 -6.47 40.39 -0.44
CA TYR A 134 -5.04 40.12 -0.26
C TYR A 134 -4.37 41.13 0.67
N THR A 135 -4.69 42.41 0.50
CA THR A 135 -4.18 43.47 1.37
C THR A 135 -4.62 43.27 2.82
N ALA A 136 -5.89 42.95 3.06
CA ALA A 136 -6.39 42.66 4.40
C ALA A 136 -5.72 41.42 5.00
N LYS A 137 -5.53 40.36 4.20
CA LYS A 137 -4.86 39.12 4.62
C LYS A 137 -3.40 39.37 5.01
N SER A 138 -2.65 40.15 4.22
CA SER A 138 -1.24 40.46 4.53
C SER A 138 -1.10 41.29 5.81
N HIS A 139 -2.03 42.19 6.08
CA HIS A 139 -2.07 42.99 7.31
C HIS A 139 -2.75 42.29 8.49
N LYS A 140 -3.24 41.06 8.30
CA LYS A 140 -4.01 40.28 9.30
C LYS A 140 -5.26 41.03 9.81
N ASP A 141 -5.88 41.86 8.97
CA ASP A 141 -7.12 42.58 9.30
C ASP A 141 -8.34 41.68 9.08
N MET A 142 -8.71 40.96 10.13
CA MET A 142 -9.83 40.00 10.10
C MET A 142 -11.20 40.67 9.86
N ILE A 143 -11.37 41.92 10.26
CA ILE A 143 -12.64 42.64 10.11
C ILE A 143 -12.84 43.01 8.64
N LEU A 144 -11.81 43.60 8.03
CA LEU A 144 -11.83 43.92 6.60
C LEU A 144 -11.93 42.66 5.75
N MET A 145 -11.20 41.58 6.07
CA MET A 145 -11.31 40.29 5.38
C MET A 145 -12.75 39.77 5.37
N LYS A 146 -13.42 39.74 6.53
CA LYS A 146 -14.81 39.24 6.63
C LYS A 146 -15.78 40.09 5.82
N LYS A 147 -15.59 41.42 5.81
CA LYS A 147 -16.38 42.35 5.00
C LYS A 147 -16.19 42.07 3.50
N VAL A 148 -14.94 41.99 3.04
CA VAL A 148 -14.62 41.72 1.62
C VAL A 148 -15.15 40.35 1.19
N VAL A 149 -15.03 39.31 2.03
CA VAL A 149 -15.61 37.99 1.75
C VAL A 149 -17.11 38.09 1.50
N THR A 150 -17.83 38.79 2.36
CA THR A 150 -19.30 38.97 2.22
C THR A 150 -19.65 39.74 0.95
N GLU A 151 -18.89 40.79 0.62
CA GLU A 151 -19.11 41.61 -0.57
C GLU A 151 -18.84 40.82 -1.87
N VAL A 152 -17.75 40.05 -1.93
CA VAL A 152 -17.43 39.19 -3.08
C VAL A 152 -18.48 38.10 -3.26
N GLU A 153 -18.84 37.36 -2.19
CA GLU A 153 -19.86 36.32 -2.28
C GLU A 153 -21.21 36.88 -2.75
N THR A 154 -21.61 38.03 -2.21
CA THR A 154 -22.84 38.72 -2.64
C THR A 154 -22.77 39.16 -4.10
N LEU A 155 -21.62 39.68 -4.54
CA LEU A 155 -21.42 40.10 -5.91
C LEU A 155 -21.47 38.90 -6.87
N VAL A 156 -20.80 37.80 -6.54
CA VAL A 156 -20.82 36.55 -7.33
C VAL A 156 -22.23 35.98 -7.40
N GLU A 157 -22.96 35.91 -6.29
CA GLU A 157 -24.34 35.42 -6.27
C GLU A 157 -25.28 36.28 -7.13
N ARG A 158 -25.17 37.62 -7.03
CA ARG A 158 -26.06 38.54 -7.75
C ARG A 158 -25.72 38.72 -9.23
N SER A 159 -24.47 38.55 -9.62
CA SER A 159 -24.01 38.75 -11.01
C SER A 159 -23.81 37.45 -11.77
N LEU A 160 -23.75 36.32 -11.06
CA LEU A 160 -23.26 35.04 -11.56
C LEU A 160 -21.85 35.17 -12.18
N TYR A 161 -21.01 36.05 -11.61
CA TYR A 161 -19.64 36.24 -12.06
C TYR A 161 -18.84 34.95 -11.98
N CYS A 162 -18.22 34.56 -13.09
CA CYS A 162 -17.27 33.47 -13.16
C CYS A 162 -16.13 33.87 -14.10
N PRO A 163 -14.85 33.70 -13.70
CA PRO A 163 -13.73 34.04 -14.57
C PRO A 163 -13.76 33.18 -15.84
N LEU A 164 -13.35 33.77 -16.96
CA LEU A 164 -13.39 33.08 -18.24
C LEU A 164 -12.32 32.01 -18.32
N TYR A 165 -12.68 30.79 -18.67
CA TYR A 165 -11.72 29.69 -18.80
C TYR A 165 -10.67 29.90 -19.90
N THR A 166 -10.87 30.85 -20.81
CA THR A 166 -9.89 31.24 -21.83
C THR A 166 -8.90 32.29 -21.34
N CYS A 167 -9.11 32.91 -20.17
CA CYS A 167 -8.22 33.90 -19.60
C CYS A 167 -7.00 33.20 -18.96
N PRO A 168 -5.75 33.68 -19.17
CA PRO A 168 -4.57 33.13 -18.51
C PRO A 168 -4.65 33.13 -16.97
N ALA A 169 -5.38 34.09 -16.40
CA ALA A 169 -5.58 34.21 -14.96
C ALA A 169 -6.67 33.28 -14.40
N PHE A 170 -7.39 32.54 -15.25
CA PHE A 170 -8.55 31.74 -14.86
C PHE A 170 -8.27 30.83 -13.67
N THR A 171 -7.22 30.01 -13.76
CA THR A 171 -6.90 29.00 -12.74
C THR A 171 -6.66 29.66 -11.39
N THR A 172 -5.86 30.73 -11.35
CA THR A 172 -5.53 31.45 -10.13
C THR A 172 -6.77 32.12 -9.54
N GLU A 173 -7.57 32.76 -10.37
CA GLU A 173 -8.76 33.49 -9.93
C GLU A 173 -9.88 32.56 -9.46
N ILE A 174 -10.19 31.50 -10.21
CA ILE A 174 -11.21 30.53 -9.81
C ILE A 174 -10.77 29.80 -8.54
N GLN A 175 -9.50 29.46 -8.41
CA GLN A 175 -8.97 28.87 -7.19
C GLN A 175 -9.16 29.80 -5.99
N LEU A 176 -8.82 31.08 -6.14
CA LEU A 176 -9.00 32.07 -5.09
C LEU A 176 -10.46 32.18 -4.69
N LEU A 177 -11.36 32.28 -5.67
CA LEU A 177 -12.82 32.34 -5.47
C LEU A 177 -13.34 31.11 -4.71
N LEU A 178 -12.89 29.92 -5.08
CA LEU A 178 -13.35 28.65 -4.49
C LEU A 178 -12.78 28.40 -3.09
N SER A 179 -11.53 28.81 -2.84
CA SER A 179 -10.82 28.55 -1.58
C SER A 179 -11.10 29.60 -0.50
N SER A 180 -11.25 30.88 -0.88
CA SER A 180 -11.38 31.99 0.06
C SER A 180 -12.82 32.45 0.28
N PHE A 181 -13.76 32.06 -0.59
CA PHE A 181 -15.15 32.53 -0.55
C PHE A 181 -16.11 31.32 -0.60
N PRO A 182 -16.36 30.66 0.55
CA PRO A 182 -16.98 29.34 0.58
C PRO A 182 -18.38 29.27 -0.04
N LYS A 183 -19.19 30.34 -0.03
CA LYS A 183 -20.52 30.34 -0.67
C LYS A 183 -20.45 30.41 -2.19
N THR A 184 -19.34 30.91 -2.74
CA THR A 184 -19.13 30.99 -4.20
C THR A 184 -19.25 29.62 -4.86
N LEU A 185 -18.74 28.57 -4.21
CA LEU A 185 -18.89 27.20 -4.70
C LEU A 185 -20.36 26.79 -4.80
N ASP A 186 -21.18 27.09 -3.80
CA ASP A 186 -22.60 26.70 -3.80
C ASP A 186 -23.37 27.46 -4.88
N THR A 187 -23.03 28.74 -5.09
CA THR A 187 -23.54 29.54 -6.22
C THR A 187 -23.15 28.91 -7.55
N TYR A 188 -21.90 28.50 -7.73
CA TYR A 188 -21.43 27.86 -8.96
C TYR A 188 -22.05 26.48 -9.19
N ALA A 189 -22.23 25.68 -8.15
CA ALA A 189 -22.94 24.41 -8.24
C ALA A 189 -24.39 24.62 -8.71
N LYS A 190 -25.11 25.58 -8.12
CA LYS A 190 -26.47 25.94 -8.52
C LYS A 190 -26.54 26.46 -9.96
N ALA A 191 -25.56 27.25 -10.38
CA ALA A 191 -25.45 27.76 -11.74
C ALA A 191 -25.03 26.68 -12.76
N GLY A 192 -24.65 25.48 -12.30
CA GLY A 192 -24.20 24.39 -13.14
C GLY A 192 -22.83 24.63 -13.76
N LEU A 193 -21.89 25.16 -12.97
CA LEU A 193 -20.47 25.16 -13.32
C LEU A 193 -19.99 23.73 -13.53
N ASP A 194 -19.33 23.49 -14.65
CA ASP A 194 -18.67 22.23 -14.97
C ASP A 194 -17.22 22.52 -15.35
N LEU A 195 -16.27 22.11 -14.51
CA LEU A 195 -14.84 22.28 -14.77
C LEU A 195 -14.28 21.19 -15.68
N ASN A 196 -15.06 20.16 -16.03
CA ASN A 196 -14.61 19.13 -16.97
C ASN A 196 -14.51 19.64 -18.41
N ILE A 197 -15.07 20.81 -18.70
CA ILE A 197 -14.94 21.50 -20.00
C ILE A 197 -13.52 22.03 -20.24
N LEU A 198 -12.70 22.13 -19.20
CA LEU A 198 -11.35 22.69 -19.32
C LEU A 198 -10.51 21.81 -20.24
N PRO A 199 -9.73 22.41 -21.16
CA PRO A 199 -8.90 21.64 -22.09
C PRO A 199 -7.85 20.79 -21.36
N ASN A 200 -7.40 21.24 -20.18
CA ASN A 200 -6.49 20.49 -19.34
C ASN A 200 -6.93 20.48 -17.86
N VAL A 201 -7.95 19.69 -17.56
CA VAL A 201 -8.43 19.43 -16.19
C VAL A 201 -7.31 18.89 -15.29
N VAL A 202 -6.38 18.11 -15.83
CA VAL A 202 -5.26 17.53 -15.05
C VAL A 202 -4.37 18.64 -14.51
N ASP A 203 -3.91 19.54 -15.37
CA ASP A 203 -3.06 20.66 -14.97
C ASP A 203 -3.79 21.59 -14.00
N PHE A 204 -5.09 21.84 -14.22
CA PHE A 204 -5.89 22.61 -13.29
C PHE A 204 -5.88 22.02 -11.87
N VAL A 205 -6.12 20.71 -11.74
CA VAL A 205 -6.11 20.04 -10.42
C VAL A 205 -4.71 20.00 -9.81
N VAL A 206 -3.67 19.77 -10.63
CA VAL A 206 -2.27 19.79 -10.15
C VAL A 206 -1.91 21.17 -9.61
N VAL A 207 -2.19 22.24 -10.35
CA VAL A 207 -1.94 23.62 -9.92
C VAL A 207 -2.73 23.98 -8.66
N LEU A 208 -4.00 23.56 -8.59
CA LEU A 208 -4.84 23.74 -7.39
C LEU A 208 -4.20 23.10 -6.14
N LEU A 209 -3.64 21.90 -6.28
CA LEU A 209 -3.00 21.18 -5.18
C LEU A 209 -1.62 21.76 -4.83
N GLU A 210 -0.77 22.04 -5.82
CA GLU A 210 0.60 22.51 -5.61
C GLU A 210 0.70 23.93 -5.05
N SER A 211 -0.12 24.86 -5.55
CA SER A 211 -0.06 26.28 -5.18
C SER A 211 -0.20 26.51 -3.68
N SER A 212 -0.99 25.68 -2.98
CA SER A 212 -1.17 25.79 -1.54
C SER A 212 -0.11 25.02 -0.74
N TRP A 213 0.48 23.96 -1.31
CA TRP A 213 1.55 23.20 -0.65
C TRP A 213 2.90 23.92 -0.66
N ARG A 214 3.11 24.92 -1.54
CA ARG A 214 4.32 25.75 -1.54
C ARG A 214 4.41 26.69 -0.35
N ASP A 215 3.29 27.31 0.02
CA ASP A 215 3.27 28.34 1.07
C ASP A 215 3.12 27.72 2.48
N GLU A 216 2.31 26.65 2.60
CA GLU A 216 2.11 25.91 3.84
C GLU A 216 2.05 24.40 3.52
N PRO A 217 3.18 23.68 3.58
CA PRO A 217 3.15 22.22 3.46
C PRO A 217 2.20 21.69 4.54
N HIS A 218 1.25 20.85 4.13
CA HIS A 218 0.16 20.28 4.96
C HIS A 218 -1.10 21.14 5.16
N SER A 219 -1.26 22.28 4.48
CA SER A 219 -2.58 22.93 4.45
C SER A 219 -3.63 21.98 3.86
N HIS A 220 -4.69 21.69 4.63
CA HIS A 220 -5.82 20.86 4.18
C HIS A 220 -6.75 21.60 3.21
N ALA A 221 -6.63 22.92 3.10
CA ALA A 221 -7.50 23.78 2.28
C ALA A 221 -7.62 23.38 0.79
N PRO A 222 -6.54 23.08 0.04
CA PRO A 222 -6.66 22.66 -1.37
C PRO A 222 -7.36 21.31 -1.51
N VAL A 223 -7.09 20.37 -0.61
CA VAL A 223 -7.74 19.05 -0.60
C VAL A 223 -9.21 19.20 -0.27
N GLU A 224 -9.56 20.04 0.70
CA GLU A 224 -10.95 20.35 1.05
C GLU A 224 -11.69 20.98 -0.13
N THR A 225 -11.05 21.94 -0.82
CA THR A 225 -11.61 22.55 -2.03
C THR A 225 -11.87 21.49 -3.10
N LEU A 226 -10.90 20.60 -3.37
CA LEU A 226 -11.06 19.48 -4.31
C LEU A 226 -12.19 18.53 -3.89
N MET A 227 -12.29 18.17 -2.60
CA MET A 227 -13.38 17.35 -2.09
C MET A 227 -14.74 18.01 -2.31
N ARG A 228 -14.84 19.32 -2.08
CA ARG A 228 -16.08 20.07 -2.29
C ARG A 228 -16.45 20.13 -3.77
N LEU A 229 -15.47 20.33 -4.67
CA LEU A 229 -15.69 20.29 -6.13
C LEU A 229 -16.21 18.92 -6.61
N LEU A 230 -15.67 17.83 -6.06
CA LEU A 230 -16.11 16.47 -6.39
C LEU A 230 -17.51 16.17 -5.83
N ARG A 231 -17.79 16.55 -4.57
CA ARG A 231 -19.11 16.35 -3.93
C ARG A 231 -20.24 17.11 -4.61
N THR A 232 -19.94 18.29 -5.15
CA THR A 232 -20.90 19.13 -5.87
C THR A 232 -21.04 18.76 -7.35
N ASN A 233 -20.29 17.75 -7.83
CA ASN A 233 -20.20 17.37 -9.25
C ASN A 233 -19.76 18.51 -10.19
N ILE A 234 -19.18 19.59 -9.66
CA ILE A 234 -18.55 20.63 -10.49
C ILE A 234 -17.33 20.06 -11.21
N LEU A 235 -16.63 19.12 -10.57
CA LEU A 235 -15.50 18.40 -11.14
C LEU A 235 -15.80 16.90 -11.08
N VAL A 236 -15.54 16.18 -12.17
CA VAL A 236 -15.65 14.72 -12.22
C VAL A 236 -14.38 14.16 -12.84
N LEU A 237 -13.56 13.51 -12.03
CA LEU A 237 -12.34 12.91 -12.53
C LEU A 237 -12.64 11.54 -13.13
N SER A 238 -12.12 11.30 -14.33
CA SER A 238 -12.03 9.95 -14.89
C SER A 238 -10.84 9.19 -14.30
N ARG A 239 -10.88 7.85 -14.41
CA ARG A 239 -9.77 6.96 -14.05
C ARG A 239 -8.44 7.41 -14.67
N ARG A 240 -8.46 7.83 -15.94
CA ARG A 240 -7.28 8.28 -16.70
C ARG A 240 -6.75 9.60 -16.15
N GLN A 241 -7.62 10.59 -15.95
CA GLN A 241 -7.22 11.90 -15.41
C GLN A 241 -6.63 11.75 -14.02
N PHE A 242 -7.26 10.97 -13.13
CA PHE A 242 -6.71 10.70 -11.79
C PHE A 242 -5.32 10.07 -11.86
N LYS A 243 -5.12 9.05 -12.71
CA LYS A 243 -3.80 8.44 -12.93
C LYS A 243 -2.76 9.47 -13.40
N MET A 244 -3.14 10.40 -14.28
CA MET A 244 -2.25 11.47 -14.75
C MET A 244 -1.92 12.47 -13.64
N ILE A 245 -2.91 12.90 -12.85
CA ILE A 245 -2.71 13.78 -11.69
C ILE A 245 -1.73 13.14 -10.71
N MET A 246 -1.92 11.87 -10.36
CA MET A 246 -1.04 11.16 -9.41
C MET A 246 0.41 11.07 -9.93
N ARG A 247 0.60 10.87 -11.24
CA ARG A 247 1.93 10.88 -11.86
C ARG A 247 2.58 12.27 -11.85
N SER A 248 1.79 13.33 -12.05
CA SER A 248 2.31 14.70 -12.03
C SER A 248 2.74 15.11 -10.61
N LEU A 249 1.99 14.71 -9.58
CA LEU A 249 2.32 15.05 -8.19
C LEU A 249 3.54 14.28 -7.67
N ASN A 250 3.72 13.03 -8.12
CA ASN A 250 4.89 12.17 -7.84
C ASN A 250 5.44 12.22 -6.40
N SER A 251 4.56 12.19 -5.39
CA SER A 251 4.96 12.34 -3.99
C SER A 251 4.04 11.56 -3.05
N CYS A 252 4.64 10.77 -2.14
CA CYS A 252 3.89 10.06 -1.11
C CYS A 252 3.12 11.03 -0.18
N LEU A 253 3.68 12.21 0.09
CA LEU A 253 3.00 13.25 0.89
C LEU A 253 1.75 13.77 0.20
N ALA A 254 1.80 13.95 -1.12
CA ALA A 254 0.65 14.35 -1.92
C ALA A 254 -0.46 13.29 -1.89
N ILE A 255 -0.08 12.01 -1.99
CA ILE A 255 -1.02 10.89 -1.91
C ILE A 255 -1.66 10.80 -0.51
N ASP A 256 -0.87 10.96 0.55
CA ASP A 256 -1.35 11.01 1.93
C ASP A 256 -2.38 12.14 2.12
N ALA A 257 -2.07 13.33 1.59
CA ALA A 257 -2.98 14.48 1.64
C ALA A 257 -4.29 14.21 0.89
N LEU A 258 -4.25 13.46 -0.22
CA LEU A 258 -5.41 13.12 -1.04
C LEU A 258 -6.23 11.93 -0.52
N ARG A 259 -5.83 11.27 0.57
CA ARG A 259 -6.59 10.16 1.15
C ARG A 259 -8.09 10.45 1.36
N PRO A 260 -8.51 11.64 1.85
CA PRO A 260 -9.93 11.97 2.01
C PRO A 260 -10.70 12.09 0.68
N VAL A 261 -10.01 12.30 -0.44
CA VAL A 261 -10.59 12.43 -1.78
C VAL A 261 -10.90 11.05 -2.39
N LEU A 262 -10.11 10.03 -2.06
CA LEU A 262 -10.22 8.72 -2.70
C LEU A 262 -11.63 8.09 -2.66
N PRO A 263 -12.38 8.14 -1.53
CA PRO A 263 -13.73 7.59 -1.47
C PRO A 263 -14.78 8.38 -2.29
N LEU A 264 -14.47 9.60 -2.71
CA LEU A 264 -15.37 10.45 -3.50
C LEU A 264 -15.28 10.17 -5.01
N LEU A 265 -14.28 9.37 -5.43
CA LEU A 265 -14.06 9.07 -6.84
C LEU A 265 -14.97 7.92 -7.30
N PRO A 266 -15.47 7.95 -8.55
CA PRO A 266 -16.39 6.94 -9.06
C PRO A 266 -15.71 5.60 -9.43
N PHE A 267 -14.50 5.35 -8.94
CA PHE A 267 -13.68 4.17 -9.22
C PHE A 267 -12.77 3.86 -8.03
N ASP A 268 -12.21 2.64 -8.00
CA ASP A 268 -11.26 2.24 -6.97
C ASP A 268 -9.89 2.92 -7.15
N ALA A 269 -9.76 4.12 -6.55
CA ALA A 269 -8.57 4.94 -6.65
C ALA A 269 -7.34 4.31 -5.97
N VAL A 270 -7.56 3.54 -4.90
CA VAL A 270 -6.47 2.85 -4.19
C VAL A 270 -5.88 1.74 -5.05
N ASP A 271 -6.70 0.96 -5.77
CA ASP A 271 -6.18 -0.04 -6.71
C ASP A 271 -5.36 0.60 -7.85
N ILE A 272 -5.76 1.78 -8.31
CA ILE A 272 -4.97 2.54 -9.31
C ILE A 272 -3.62 2.95 -8.75
N LEU A 273 -3.59 3.54 -7.55
CA LEU A 273 -2.35 3.93 -6.88
C LEU A 273 -1.43 2.72 -6.69
N ARG A 274 -1.95 1.60 -6.17
CA ARG A 274 -1.20 0.36 -6.00
C ARG A 274 -0.59 -0.12 -7.31
N LYS A 275 -1.37 -0.15 -8.40
CA LYS A 275 -0.89 -0.55 -9.73
C LYS A 275 0.14 0.43 -10.30
N MET A 276 0.02 1.72 -10.00
CA MET A 276 1.02 2.71 -10.39
C MET A 276 2.34 2.46 -9.69
N PHE A 277 2.31 2.32 -8.36
CA PHE A 277 3.48 1.98 -7.58
C PHE A 277 4.13 0.68 -8.07
N HIS A 278 3.34 -0.39 -8.25
CA HIS A 278 3.83 -1.66 -8.79
C HIS A 278 4.52 -1.49 -10.16
N ALA A 279 3.92 -0.75 -11.08
CA ALA A 279 4.50 -0.53 -12.40
C ALA A 279 5.79 0.33 -12.34
N GLU A 280 5.85 1.32 -11.46
CA GLU A 280 7.06 2.10 -11.24
C GLU A 280 8.19 1.21 -10.73
N PHE A 281 7.92 0.31 -9.77
CA PHE A 281 8.91 -0.65 -9.27
C PHE A 281 9.43 -1.64 -10.31
N GLU A 282 8.61 -2.06 -11.27
CA GLU A 282 9.09 -2.94 -12.34
C GLU A 282 10.07 -2.24 -13.28
N VAL A 283 9.89 -0.93 -13.48
CA VAL A 283 10.70 -0.13 -14.41
C VAL A 283 11.97 0.39 -13.76
N THR A 284 11.90 0.74 -12.47
CA THR A 284 13.02 1.36 -11.75
C THR A 284 13.74 0.32 -10.89
N GLN A 285 15.08 0.29 -10.96
CA GLN A 285 15.92 -0.59 -10.14
C GLN A 285 15.96 -0.11 -8.67
N TRP A 286 14.82 -0.09 -7.99
CA TRP A 286 14.78 0.27 -6.58
C TRP A 286 15.55 -0.76 -5.78
N ALA A 287 16.31 -0.30 -4.79
CA ALA A 287 16.86 -1.18 -3.78
C ALA A 287 15.67 -1.83 -3.04
N GLY A 288 15.73 -3.15 -2.83
CA GLY A 288 14.61 -3.93 -2.27
C GLY A 288 14.02 -3.35 -0.98
N MET A 289 14.82 -2.63 -0.19
CA MET A 289 14.37 -2.00 1.06
C MET A 289 13.51 -0.74 0.83
N GLN A 290 13.83 0.07 -0.16
CA GLN A 290 13.01 1.25 -0.49
C GLN A 290 11.63 0.81 -0.97
N THR A 291 11.57 -0.20 -1.84
CA THR A 291 10.31 -0.80 -2.31
C THR A 291 9.50 -1.37 -1.15
N LEU A 292 10.16 -2.06 -0.22
CA LEU A 292 9.51 -2.60 0.97
C LEU A 292 8.93 -1.49 1.85
N HIS A 293 9.69 -0.43 2.14
CA HIS A 293 9.19 0.70 2.92
C HIS A 293 8.00 1.39 2.26
N THR A 294 8.00 1.55 0.93
CA THR A 294 6.84 2.12 0.23
C THR A 294 5.63 1.19 0.28
N ALA A 295 5.81 -0.12 0.14
CA ALA A 295 4.70 -1.07 0.25
C ALA A 295 4.12 -1.14 1.67
N ILE A 296 4.97 -1.09 2.70
CA ILE A 296 4.57 -0.98 4.11
C ILE A 296 3.80 0.31 4.35
N TRP A 297 4.35 1.46 3.94
CA TRP A 297 3.66 2.75 4.03
C TRP A 297 2.29 2.68 3.33
N PHE A 298 2.22 2.09 2.14
CA PHE A 298 0.95 1.95 1.42
C PHE A 298 -0.05 1.08 2.17
N GLN A 299 0.39 -0.03 2.79
CA GLN A 299 -0.46 -0.90 3.61
C GLN A 299 -0.98 -0.19 4.86
N ASP A 300 -0.15 0.60 5.53
CA ASP A 300 -0.54 1.36 6.72
C ASP A 300 -1.60 2.42 6.40
N ARG A 301 -1.51 3.02 5.22
CA ARG A 301 -2.44 4.06 4.77
C ARG A 301 -3.72 3.49 4.16
N PHE A 302 -3.61 2.37 3.46
CA PHE A 302 -4.68 1.74 2.69
C PHE A 302 -4.72 0.23 2.98
N PRO A 303 -5.15 -0.18 4.18
CA PRO A 303 -5.08 -1.57 4.60
C PRO A 303 -5.96 -2.45 3.72
N ARG A 304 -5.32 -3.33 2.93
CA ARG A 304 -5.99 -4.31 2.07
C ARG A 304 -5.23 -5.63 2.02
N ALA A 305 -5.94 -6.72 1.77
CA ALA A 305 -5.33 -8.05 1.72
C ALA A 305 -4.34 -8.21 0.55
N ASP A 306 -4.63 -7.60 -0.59
CA ASP A 306 -3.79 -7.62 -1.79
C ASP A 306 -2.52 -6.78 -1.64
N THR A 307 -2.58 -5.66 -0.93
CA THR A 307 -1.40 -4.87 -0.57
C THR A 307 -0.50 -5.63 0.41
N LEU A 308 -1.05 -6.28 1.42
CA LEU A 308 -0.25 -7.13 2.32
C LEU A 308 0.41 -8.29 1.56
N ALA A 309 -0.32 -8.93 0.64
CA ALA A 309 0.25 -9.98 -0.21
C ALA A 309 1.41 -9.45 -1.08
N TRP A 310 1.33 -8.19 -1.52
CA TRP A 310 2.39 -7.54 -2.27
C TRP A 310 3.65 -7.27 -1.42
N VAL A 311 3.51 -6.89 -0.14
CA VAL A 311 4.64 -6.86 0.81
C VAL A 311 5.32 -8.23 0.87
N GLY A 312 4.55 -9.31 0.99
CA GLY A 312 5.06 -10.68 0.96
C GLY A 312 5.79 -11.04 -0.34
N GLN A 313 5.31 -10.58 -1.49
CA GLN A 313 5.98 -10.78 -2.78
C GLN A 313 7.31 -10.03 -2.88
N ILE A 314 7.36 -8.76 -2.42
CA ILE A 314 8.60 -7.98 -2.37
C ILE A 314 9.62 -8.67 -1.45
N MET A 315 9.16 -9.14 -0.29
CA MET A 315 10.00 -9.87 0.66
C MET A 315 10.58 -11.12 0.05
N ARG A 316 9.76 -11.92 -0.65
CA ARG A 316 10.22 -13.10 -1.39
C ARG A 316 11.24 -12.78 -2.47
N LYS A 317 10.97 -11.75 -3.28
CA LYS A 317 11.82 -11.42 -4.41
C LYS A 317 13.17 -10.81 -4.00
N SER A 318 13.16 -9.98 -2.95
CA SER A 318 14.31 -9.14 -2.60
C SER A 318 15.11 -9.62 -1.40
N PHE A 319 14.49 -10.43 -0.53
CA PHE A 319 15.08 -10.80 0.77
C PHE A 319 15.05 -12.30 1.05
N SER A 320 14.46 -13.14 0.19
CA SER A 320 14.59 -14.58 0.36
C SER A 320 16.04 -15.01 0.31
N ILE A 321 16.39 -15.89 1.25
CA ILE A 321 17.71 -16.52 1.32
C ILE A 321 17.59 -17.79 0.48
N PRO A 322 18.26 -17.85 -0.69
CA PRO A 322 18.12 -18.97 -1.60
C PRO A 322 18.70 -20.23 -0.95
N ASP A 323 18.18 -21.42 -1.30
CA ASP A 323 18.73 -22.69 -0.81
C ASP A 323 20.09 -23.03 -1.44
N SER A 324 20.40 -22.43 -2.60
CA SER A 324 21.66 -22.57 -3.31
C SER A 324 22.22 -21.19 -3.64
N THR A 325 23.51 -20.94 -3.41
CA THR A 325 24.10 -19.66 -3.81
C THR A 325 24.28 -19.55 -5.32
N PRO A 326 24.14 -18.34 -5.89
CA PRO A 326 24.52 -18.09 -7.27
C PRO A 326 26.04 -18.09 -7.49
N SER A 327 26.84 -17.96 -6.43
CA SER A 327 28.30 -18.04 -6.50
C SER A 327 28.77 -19.49 -6.30
N PRO A 328 29.58 -20.05 -7.21
CA PRO A 328 30.17 -21.37 -7.03
C PRO A 328 31.08 -21.34 -5.79
N GLY A 329 30.79 -22.20 -4.81
CA GLY A 329 31.63 -22.43 -3.62
C GLY A 329 31.19 -21.80 -2.30
N VAL A 330 30.03 -21.11 -2.22
CA VAL A 330 29.51 -20.60 -0.94
C VAL A 330 28.29 -21.43 -0.52
N ASP A 331 28.46 -22.41 0.34
CA ASP A 331 27.29 -23.11 0.89
C ASP A 331 26.53 -22.19 1.87
N VAL A 332 25.22 -21.99 1.65
CA VAL A 332 24.31 -21.17 2.49
C VAL A 332 24.18 -21.73 3.91
N PHE A 333 24.53 -23.01 4.10
CA PHE A 333 24.54 -23.67 5.39
C PHE A 333 25.94 -23.72 6.02
N SER A 334 26.95 -23.11 5.39
CA SER A 334 28.32 -23.09 5.89
C SER A 334 28.53 -22.07 7.01
N ALA A 335 29.48 -22.37 7.91
CA ALA A 335 29.85 -21.46 8.99
C ALA A 335 30.32 -20.07 8.48
N PRO A 336 31.13 -19.95 7.40
CA PRO A 336 31.49 -18.65 6.84
C PRO A 336 30.29 -17.81 6.39
N PHE A 337 29.27 -18.44 5.78
CA PHE A 337 28.04 -17.73 5.42
C PHE A 337 27.30 -17.22 6.64
N VAL A 338 27.03 -18.08 7.63
CA VAL A 338 26.32 -17.72 8.86
C VAL A 338 27.04 -16.58 9.61
N TYR A 339 28.36 -16.67 9.76
CA TYR A 339 29.13 -15.64 10.44
C TYR A 339 29.20 -14.33 9.66
N SER A 340 29.25 -14.37 8.33
CA SER A 340 29.28 -13.18 7.48
C SER A 340 27.91 -12.55 7.26
N PHE A 341 26.82 -13.29 7.49
CA PHE A 341 25.47 -12.82 7.27
C PHE A 341 25.16 -11.53 8.04
N ARG A 342 24.51 -10.62 7.32
CA ARG A 342 23.99 -9.36 7.85
C ARG A 342 22.58 -9.22 7.32
N SER A 343 21.59 -9.32 8.20
CA SER A 343 20.21 -9.05 7.83
C SER A 343 20.13 -7.61 7.28
N PRO A 344 19.74 -7.41 6.02
CA PRO A 344 19.42 -6.09 5.53
C PRO A 344 18.10 -5.57 6.14
N ILE A 345 17.29 -6.44 6.73
CA ILE A 345 15.99 -6.09 7.31
C ILE A 345 16.18 -5.49 8.69
N GLY A 346 15.77 -4.22 8.84
CA GLY A 346 15.80 -3.50 10.11
C GLY A 346 14.75 -4.00 11.11
N PRO A 347 14.96 -3.77 12.42
CA PRO A 347 14.06 -4.25 13.47
C PRO A 347 12.65 -3.68 13.37
N GLU A 348 12.49 -2.44 12.90
CA GLU A 348 11.18 -1.81 12.70
C GLU A 348 10.32 -2.58 11.70
N VAL A 349 10.92 -3.05 10.60
CA VAL A 349 10.25 -3.87 9.58
C VAL A 349 9.89 -5.24 10.14
N LEU A 350 10.80 -5.87 10.89
CA LEU A 350 10.53 -7.15 11.56
C LEU A 350 9.37 -7.00 12.57
N GLU A 351 9.32 -5.90 13.32
CA GLU A 351 8.25 -5.63 14.28
C GLU A 351 6.91 -5.39 13.58
N TRP A 352 6.93 -4.64 12.48
CA TRP A 352 5.76 -4.38 11.65
C TRP A 352 5.19 -5.67 11.05
N ILE A 353 6.02 -6.51 10.42
CA ILE A 353 5.57 -7.77 9.81
C ILE A 353 4.94 -8.68 10.87
N ALA A 354 5.54 -8.76 12.06
CA ALA A 354 4.97 -9.52 13.17
C ALA A 354 3.59 -9.01 13.64
N CYS A 355 3.30 -7.72 13.48
CA CYS A 355 2.01 -7.13 13.86
C CYS A 355 0.93 -7.36 12.79
N PHE A 356 1.29 -7.30 11.51
CA PHE A 356 0.33 -7.28 10.40
C PHE A 356 0.18 -8.60 9.65
N GLU A 357 1.19 -9.47 9.68
CA GLU A 357 1.19 -10.72 8.93
C GLU A 357 1.32 -11.93 9.84
N ARG A 358 0.19 -12.62 10.05
CA ARG A 358 0.15 -13.91 10.76
C ARG A 358 0.25 -15.12 9.82
N ASN A 359 0.35 -14.87 8.52
CA ASN A 359 0.35 -15.93 7.52
C ASN A 359 1.76 -16.54 7.40
N THR A 360 1.84 -17.86 7.54
CA THR A 360 3.06 -18.66 7.42
C THR A 360 3.57 -18.81 5.98
N VAL A 361 2.86 -18.27 4.98
CA VAL A 361 3.25 -18.26 3.54
C VAL A 361 3.66 -16.84 3.07
N GLY A 362 3.72 -15.92 4.03
CA GLY A 362 3.90 -14.49 3.84
C GLY A 362 5.35 -13.99 3.80
N ALA A 363 5.56 -12.74 4.24
CA ALA A 363 6.89 -12.21 4.59
C ALA A 363 7.41 -12.74 5.93
N ALA A 364 6.52 -13.15 6.85
CA ALA A 364 6.88 -13.59 8.18
C ALA A 364 7.93 -14.74 8.23
N PRO A 365 7.86 -15.80 7.39
CA PRO A 365 8.91 -16.82 7.33
C PRO A 365 10.28 -16.28 6.90
N ILE A 366 10.30 -15.31 5.98
CA ILE A 366 11.54 -14.69 5.50
C ILE A 366 12.18 -13.88 6.62
N CYS A 367 11.38 -13.08 7.33
CA CYS A 367 11.85 -12.38 8.52
C CYS A 367 12.38 -13.35 9.57
N PHE A 368 11.71 -14.49 9.75
CA PHE A 368 12.15 -15.51 10.69
C PHE A 368 13.50 -16.13 10.29
N ASP A 369 13.71 -16.43 9.00
CA ASP A 369 15.01 -16.88 8.49
C ASP A 369 16.14 -15.89 8.82
N HIS A 370 15.90 -14.60 8.57
CA HIS A 370 16.87 -13.53 8.86
C HIS A 370 17.15 -13.39 10.35
N ILE A 371 16.14 -13.51 11.21
CA ILE A 371 16.30 -13.49 12.67
C ILE A 371 17.16 -14.66 13.13
N VAL A 372 16.85 -15.89 12.69
CA VAL A 372 17.57 -17.10 13.08
C VAL A 372 19.03 -17.05 12.63
N LEU A 373 19.30 -16.62 11.40
CA LEU A 373 20.66 -16.44 10.91
C LEU A 373 21.44 -15.37 11.66
N THR A 374 20.78 -14.24 11.97
CA THR A 374 21.42 -13.16 12.74
C THR A 374 21.78 -13.67 14.13
N MET A 375 20.88 -14.41 14.80
CA MET A 375 21.18 -15.04 16.09
C MET A 375 22.34 -16.04 15.99
N ALA A 376 22.34 -16.91 14.97
CA ALA A 376 23.39 -17.91 14.78
C ALA A 376 24.76 -17.28 14.52
N GLY A 377 24.81 -16.14 13.82
CA GLY A 377 26.04 -15.39 13.56
C GLY A 377 26.48 -14.43 14.68
N THR A 378 25.77 -14.41 15.82
CA THR A 378 26.11 -13.57 16.97
C THR A 378 27.32 -14.14 17.73
N ASP A 379 28.21 -13.28 18.23
CA ASP A 379 29.44 -13.65 18.95
C ASP A 379 30.46 -14.44 18.10
N ARG A 380 31.02 -13.77 17.08
CA ARG A 380 32.03 -14.35 16.17
C ARG A 380 33.28 -14.84 16.93
N PRO A 381 33.96 -15.89 16.45
CA PRO A 381 35.25 -16.30 16.98
C PRO A 381 36.29 -15.15 16.91
N PRO A 382 37.20 -15.03 17.89
CA PRO A 382 38.26 -14.03 17.86
C PRO A 382 39.10 -14.17 16.59
N GLY A 383 39.19 -13.11 15.78
CA GLY A 383 39.97 -13.08 14.52
C GLY A 383 39.20 -12.68 13.26
N VAL A 384 37.86 -12.61 13.31
CA VAL A 384 37.04 -12.12 12.18
C VAL A 384 36.70 -10.64 12.38
N ALA A 385 37.04 -9.79 11.42
CA ALA A 385 36.88 -8.33 11.52
C ALA A 385 35.47 -7.93 12.03
N ALA A 386 35.47 -7.08 13.06
CA ALA A 386 34.26 -6.63 13.75
C ALA A 386 33.52 -5.59 12.90
N ALA A 387 32.37 -5.97 12.33
CA ALA A 387 31.37 -5.02 11.87
C ALA A 387 30.25 -4.98 12.91
N ALA A 388 29.82 -3.76 13.29
CA ALA A 388 28.76 -3.50 14.26
C ALA A 388 27.55 -4.41 14.01
N GLN A 389 27.30 -5.37 14.92
CA GLN A 389 26.13 -6.23 14.88
C GLN A 389 25.02 -5.63 15.75
N PRO A 390 23.74 -5.81 15.40
CA PRO A 390 22.65 -5.50 16.31
C PRO A 390 22.80 -6.30 17.61
N PRO A 391 22.42 -5.75 18.77
CA PRO A 391 22.62 -6.41 20.05
C PRO A 391 21.84 -7.72 20.11
N LEU A 392 22.48 -8.81 20.57
CA LEU A 392 21.89 -10.16 20.76
C LEU A 392 20.48 -10.11 21.37
N VAL A 393 20.30 -9.22 22.36
CA VAL A 393 19.04 -8.96 23.05
C VAL A 393 17.88 -8.67 22.09
N GLN A 394 18.10 -7.87 21.04
CA GLN A 394 17.06 -7.49 20.09
C GLN A 394 16.66 -8.66 19.20
N SER A 395 17.61 -9.43 18.67
CA SER A 395 17.34 -10.61 17.86
C SER A 395 16.60 -11.69 18.65
N THR A 396 17.02 -11.95 19.90
CA THR A 396 16.35 -12.88 20.83
C THR A 396 14.92 -12.46 21.15
N LYS A 397 14.68 -11.15 21.36
CA LYS A 397 13.33 -10.59 21.56
C LYS A 397 12.46 -10.84 20.32
N MET A 398 12.98 -10.55 19.13
CA MET A 398 12.24 -10.74 17.87
C MET A 398 11.97 -12.22 17.58
N PHE A 399 12.94 -13.09 17.82
CA PHE A 399 12.76 -14.54 17.73
C PHE A 399 11.59 -15.01 18.60
N SER A 400 11.59 -14.62 19.88
CA SER A 400 10.50 -14.97 20.80
C SER A 400 9.13 -14.49 20.30
N LYS A 401 9.06 -13.27 19.75
CA LYS A 401 7.83 -12.73 19.15
C LYS A 401 7.34 -13.57 17.97
N TYR A 402 8.24 -13.97 17.07
CA TYR A 402 7.91 -14.78 15.89
C TYR A 402 7.52 -16.22 16.25
N ILE A 403 8.11 -16.79 17.30
CA ILE A 403 7.69 -18.08 17.87
C ILE A 403 6.27 -18.00 18.45
N GLN A 404 5.95 -16.93 19.17
CA GLN A 404 4.59 -16.70 19.70
C GLN A 404 3.54 -16.54 18.60
N LEU A 405 3.93 -16.10 17.39
CA LEU A 405 3.06 -16.09 16.21
C LEU A 405 2.81 -17.48 15.62
N GLY A 406 3.48 -18.52 16.13
CA GLY A 406 3.30 -19.91 15.69
C GLY A 406 4.02 -20.24 14.39
N LEU A 407 5.08 -19.51 14.03
CA LEU A 407 5.86 -19.85 12.86
C LEU A 407 6.59 -21.20 13.08
N PRO A 408 6.47 -22.14 12.14
CA PRO A 408 7.13 -23.43 12.25
C PRO A 408 8.63 -23.26 12.07
N PHE A 409 9.38 -24.11 12.77
CA PHE A 409 10.79 -24.27 12.49
C PHE A 409 10.97 -25.08 11.20
N THR A 410 12.08 -24.87 10.52
CA THR A 410 12.44 -25.60 9.30
C THR A 410 13.82 -26.23 9.46
N PRO A 411 14.20 -27.21 8.63
CA PRO A 411 15.53 -27.82 8.70
C PRO A 411 16.68 -26.80 8.51
N ARG A 412 16.46 -25.74 7.71
CA ARG A 412 17.45 -24.65 7.55
C ARG A 412 17.74 -23.90 8.85
N HIS A 413 16.73 -23.65 9.69
CA HIS A 413 16.92 -22.98 10.97
C HIS A 413 17.86 -23.76 11.88
N LEU A 414 17.69 -25.09 11.91
CA LEU A 414 18.58 -25.98 12.64
C LEU A 414 20.00 -25.96 12.05
N ALA A 415 20.13 -26.04 10.72
CA ALA A 415 21.42 -26.02 10.05
C ALA A 415 22.23 -24.75 10.38
N TRP A 416 21.57 -23.59 10.43
CA TRP A 416 22.22 -22.33 10.80
C TRP A 416 22.59 -22.27 12.29
N ILE A 417 21.67 -22.63 13.20
CA ILE A 417 21.90 -22.57 14.65
C ILE A 417 23.00 -23.52 15.13
N ARG A 418 23.30 -24.59 14.39
CA ARG A 418 24.45 -25.48 14.68
C ARG A 418 25.79 -24.74 14.71
N HIS A 419 25.90 -23.63 13.99
CA HIS A 419 27.09 -22.78 13.95
C HIS A 419 27.09 -21.69 15.03
N ALA A 420 26.06 -21.60 15.87
CA ALA A 420 26.01 -20.61 16.95
C ALA A 420 27.12 -20.86 17.98
N VAL A 421 27.90 -19.82 18.28
CA VAL A 421 28.98 -19.84 19.29
C VAL A 421 28.46 -19.47 20.68
N SER A 422 27.34 -18.74 20.75
CA SER A 422 26.71 -18.33 22.00
C SER A 422 25.83 -19.43 22.60
N VAL A 423 26.16 -19.86 23.83
CA VAL A 423 25.35 -20.82 24.59
C VAL A 423 23.93 -20.29 24.82
N GLU A 424 23.78 -18.98 25.03
CA GLU A 424 22.47 -18.34 25.25
C GLU A 424 21.57 -18.44 24.01
N VAL A 425 22.13 -18.25 22.81
CA VAL A 425 21.41 -18.43 21.54
C VAL A 425 20.91 -19.86 21.39
N VAL A 426 21.79 -20.85 21.63
CA VAL A 426 21.44 -22.26 21.51
C VAL A 426 20.36 -22.64 22.52
N LEU A 427 20.50 -22.25 23.79
CA LEU A 427 19.49 -22.51 24.82
C LEU A 427 18.14 -21.86 24.47
N THR A 428 18.14 -20.63 23.96
CA THR A 428 16.92 -19.94 23.52
C THR A 428 16.23 -20.72 22.41
N PHE A 429 16.98 -21.17 21.40
CA PHE A 429 16.45 -21.98 20.31
C PHE A 429 15.88 -23.31 20.81
N LEU A 430 16.61 -24.04 21.64
CA LEU A 430 16.17 -25.35 22.18
C LEU A 430 14.90 -25.22 23.04
N ARG A 431 14.81 -24.20 23.89
CA ARG A 431 13.60 -23.90 24.66
C ARG A 431 12.41 -23.60 23.75
N ALA A 432 12.63 -22.87 22.66
CA ALA A 432 11.57 -22.58 21.70
C ALA A 432 11.13 -23.85 20.94
N VAL A 433 12.06 -24.73 20.54
CA VAL A 433 11.73 -26.04 19.95
C VAL A 433 10.93 -26.89 20.93
N GLU A 434 11.30 -26.90 22.21
CA GLU A 434 10.53 -27.61 23.24
C GLU A 434 9.11 -27.04 23.38
N ALA A 435 9.00 -25.71 23.49
CA ALA A 435 7.73 -25.02 23.69
C ALA A 435 6.76 -25.17 22.51
N THR A 436 7.25 -25.22 21.28
CA THR A 436 6.42 -25.40 20.07
C THR A 436 6.23 -26.87 19.68
N GLY A 437 6.85 -27.81 20.39
CA GLY A 437 6.81 -29.23 20.03
C GLY A 437 7.66 -29.59 18.81
N GLY A 438 8.52 -28.69 18.33
CA GLY A 438 9.40 -28.92 17.18
C GLY A 438 8.70 -29.08 15.83
N LEU A 439 7.46 -28.60 15.71
CA LEU A 439 6.66 -28.63 14.48
C LEU A 439 7.44 -28.01 13.31
N GLY A 440 7.66 -28.82 12.26
CA GLY A 440 8.35 -28.44 11.02
C GLY A 440 9.83 -28.84 10.91
N ILE A 441 10.50 -29.21 12.01
CA ILE A 441 11.87 -29.79 11.95
C ILE A 441 11.83 -31.25 11.51
N LEU A 442 10.76 -31.97 11.85
CA LEU A 442 10.56 -33.39 11.51
C LEU A 442 9.46 -33.64 10.44
N GLY A 443 8.92 -32.59 9.82
CA GLY A 443 7.76 -32.69 8.91
C GLY A 443 8.10 -33.26 7.53
N ASP A 444 7.37 -34.32 7.14
CA ASP A 444 7.23 -34.98 5.83
C ASP A 444 8.51 -35.25 5.01
N GLY A 445 9.32 -36.22 5.44
CA GLY A 445 10.08 -37.13 4.55
C GLY A 445 11.23 -36.57 3.69
N GLY A 446 11.50 -35.25 3.67
CA GLY A 446 12.46 -34.63 2.74
C GLY A 446 13.90 -34.47 3.24
N LEU A 447 14.20 -34.78 4.50
CA LEU A 447 15.51 -34.49 5.11
C LEU A 447 16.64 -35.47 4.75
N ASP A 448 16.31 -36.62 4.17
CA ASP A 448 17.30 -37.62 3.72
C ASP A 448 17.83 -37.35 2.29
N GLN A 449 17.15 -36.52 1.48
CA GLN A 449 17.56 -36.28 0.08
C GLN A 449 18.68 -35.25 -0.07
N HIS A 450 18.71 -34.17 0.72
CA HIS A 450 19.73 -33.13 0.55
C HIS A 450 21.11 -33.43 1.17
N TYR A 451 21.19 -34.41 2.08
CA TYR A 451 22.45 -34.75 2.74
C TYR A 451 23.22 -35.90 2.08
N ASN A 452 22.56 -36.73 1.27
CA ASN A 452 23.25 -37.82 0.57
C ASN A 452 23.98 -37.35 -0.70
N GLU A 453 23.60 -36.22 -1.31
CA GLU A 453 24.19 -35.74 -2.57
C GLU A 453 25.48 -34.89 -2.41
N SER A 454 25.87 -34.52 -1.19
CA SER A 454 27.11 -33.77 -0.93
C SER A 454 28.28 -34.65 -0.48
N GLY A 455 28.09 -35.99 -0.46
CA GLY A 455 29.08 -36.97 0.00
C GLY A 455 29.72 -37.86 -1.06
N GLU A 456 29.24 -37.87 -2.32
CA GLU A 456 29.81 -38.72 -3.38
C GLU A 456 30.19 -37.88 -4.61
N ALA A 457 31.47 -37.53 -4.69
CA ALA A 457 32.12 -37.15 -5.93
C ALA A 457 32.91 -38.36 -6.48
N ASP A 458 32.48 -38.82 -7.64
CA ASP A 458 33.20 -39.55 -8.71
C ASP A 458 34.05 -40.77 -8.35
N ALA A 459 33.50 -41.95 -8.67
CA ALA A 459 34.22 -42.98 -9.43
C ALA A 459 33.25 -43.95 -10.12
N THR A 460 32.94 -43.69 -11.39
CA THR A 460 32.98 -44.63 -12.55
C THR A 460 31.97 -44.21 -13.62
N GLY A 461 32.47 -44.03 -14.84
CA GLY A 461 31.66 -43.77 -16.02
C GLY A 461 31.25 -45.05 -16.75
N HIS A 462 30.12 -45.00 -17.45
CA HIS A 462 30.02 -45.35 -18.87
C HIS A 462 28.63 -45.01 -19.47
N SER A 463 28.68 -44.67 -20.76
CA SER A 463 27.67 -44.57 -21.83
C SER A 463 26.45 -45.52 -21.75
N SER A 464 25.28 -45.33 -22.38
CA SER A 464 24.74 -44.38 -23.36
C SER A 464 23.23 -44.67 -23.61
N THR A 465 22.56 -43.68 -24.20
CA THR A 465 21.57 -43.73 -25.30
C THR A 465 20.08 -44.09 -25.09
N ASP A 466 19.28 -43.20 -25.72
CA ASP A 466 17.97 -43.35 -26.38
C ASP A 466 16.66 -43.03 -25.62
N ALA A 467 15.96 -42.06 -26.21
CA ALA A 467 14.62 -41.53 -25.93
C ALA A 467 13.53 -42.43 -26.60
N PRO A 468 12.23 -42.06 -26.81
CA PRO A 468 11.51 -40.81 -26.50
C PRO A 468 9.98 -40.95 -26.11
N VAL A 469 9.30 -39.79 -25.99
CA VAL A 469 7.85 -39.47 -26.19
C VAL A 469 6.79 -39.91 -25.14
N SER A 470 6.09 -38.92 -24.54
CA SER A 470 4.64 -38.60 -24.71
C SER A 470 3.97 -37.96 -23.48
N SER A 471 3.39 -36.77 -23.68
CA SER A 471 2.34 -36.10 -22.87
C SER A 471 0.97 -36.82 -23.08
N PRO A 472 -0.17 -36.54 -22.38
CA PRO A 472 -0.59 -35.27 -21.75
C PRO A 472 -1.46 -35.32 -20.46
N ALA A 473 -1.89 -34.11 -20.04
CA ALA A 473 -2.85 -33.66 -19.01
C ALA A 473 -4.12 -34.55 -18.76
N SER A 474 -4.92 -34.47 -17.68
CA SER A 474 -5.45 -33.34 -16.88
C SER A 474 -6.01 -33.84 -15.49
N PRO A 475 -7.06 -33.26 -14.85
CA PRO A 475 -6.98 -32.61 -13.54
C PRO A 475 -7.75 -33.35 -12.41
N LEU A 476 -7.38 -33.17 -11.13
CA LEU A 476 -8.23 -33.59 -10.01
C LEU A 476 -8.66 -32.43 -9.11
N SER A 477 -9.95 -32.11 -9.28
CA SER A 477 -10.96 -31.72 -8.29
C SER A 477 -10.50 -31.28 -6.90
N THR A 478 -10.80 -30.01 -6.60
CA THR A 478 -10.96 -29.47 -5.26
C THR A 478 -12.26 -29.96 -4.63
N THR A 479 -12.17 -30.67 -3.52
CA THR A 479 -13.27 -30.83 -2.54
C THR A 479 -12.86 -30.21 -1.20
N PRO A 480 -13.76 -29.52 -0.50
CA PRO A 480 -13.44 -28.75 0.69
C PRO A 480 -13.28 -29.67 1.91
N SER A 481 -12.07 -29.72 2.49
CA SER A 481 -11.84 -30.41 3.75
C SER A 481 -12.62 -29.74 4.89
N GLN A 482 -13.57 -30.50 5.41
CA GLN A 482 -14.36 -30.21 6.60
C GLN A 482 -13.45 -29.90 7.80
N LYS A 483 -13.84 -28.89 8.59
CA LYS A 483 -13.33 -28.63 9.94
C LYS A 483 -13.43 -29.89 10.79
N ARG A 484 -12.30 -30.57 11.04
CA ARG A 484 -12.22 -31.67 12.00
C ARG A 484 -12.09 -31.06 13.40
N LYS A 485 -13.13 -31.23 14.22
CA LYS A 485 -13.06 -31.04 15.68
C LYS A 485 -12.02 -32.01 16.23
N VAL A 486 -11.00 -31.48 16.90
CA VAL A 486 -10.04 -32.27 17.68
C VAL A 486 -10.76 -32.81 18.91
N PRO A 487 -10.78 -34.14 19.16
CA PRO A 487 -11.29 -34.67 20.41
C PRO A 487 -10.24 -34.45 21.51
N HIS A 488 -10.69 -33.97 22.68
CA HIS A 488 -9.91 -34.04 23.90
C HIS A 488 -9.76 -35.52 24.28
N HIS A 489 -8.55 -36.07 24.13
CA HIS A 489 -8.15 -37.30 24.80
C HIS A 489 -7.17 -36.98 25.93
N CYS A 490 -7.52 -37.49 27.10
CA CYS A 490 -6.76 -37.42 28.34
C CYS A 490 -5.90 -38.68 28.46
N VAL A 491 -4.65 -38.45 28.89
CA VAL A 491 -3.68 -39.39 29.48
C VAL A 491 -3.08 -40.44 28.54
N ASP A 492 -1.87 -40.14 28.05
CA ASP A 492 -0.91 -41.12 27.54
C ASP A 492 0.50 -40.75 28.05
N ASP A 493 1.16 -41.66 28.76
CA ASP A 493 2.46 -41.51 29.47
C ASP A 493 3.67 -41.62 28.52
N GLY A 494 3.60 -40.99 27.35
CA GLY A 494 4.71 -40.88 26.38
C GLY A 494 5.62 -39.67 26.63
N PRO A 495 6.92 -39.71 26.26
CA PRO A 495 7.72 -38.47 26.19
C PRO A 495 7.03 -37.50 25.23
N SER A 496 6.85 -36.23 25.64
CA SER A 496 6.17 -35.24 24.80
C SER A 496 6.81 -35.17 23.42
N ILE A 497 6.04 -34.86 22.38
CA ILE A 497 6.53 -34.80 20.99
C ILE A 497 7.81 -33.95 20.88
N ALA A 498 7.90 -32.88 21.67
CA ALA A 498 9.09 -32.04 21.78
C ALA A 498 10.33 -32.81 22.30
N HIS A 499 10.19 -33.65 23.32
CA HIS A 499 11.28 -34.50 23.83
C HIS A 499 11.74 -35.52 22.77
N GLN A 500 10.82 -36.04 21.94
CA GLN A 500 11.18 -36.93 20.85
C GLN A 500 11.98 -36.19 19.78
N VAL A 501 11.58 -34.97 19.41
CA VAL A 501 12.31 -34.10 18.48
C VAL A 501 13.72 -33.83 18.98
N LEU A 502 13.87 -33.39 20.24
CA LEU A 502 15.18 -33.08 20.81
C LEU A 502 16.10 -34.32 20.90
N ARG A 503 15.55 -35.52 21.17
CA ARG A 503 16.30 -36.79 21.12
C ARG A 503 16.77 -37.14 19.71
N VAL A 504 15.92 -36.94 18.70
CA VAL A 504 16.30 -37.16 17.29
C VAL A 504 17.41 -36.20 16.90
N LEU A 505 17.33 -34.93 17.31
CA LEU A 505 18.39 -33.95 17.10
C LEU A 505 19.70 -34.35 17.76
N LEU A 506 19.67 -34.81 19.02
CA LEU A 506 20.85 -35.26 19.75
C LEU A 506 21.54 -36.43 19.02
N ARG A 507 20.78 -37.48 18.69
CA ARG A 507 21.31 -38.65 17.94
C ARG A 507 21.93 -38.24 16.61
N ARG A 508 21.30 -37.32 15.89
CA ARG A 508 21.83 -36.82 14.62
C ARG A 508 23.15 -36.07 14.82
N THR A 509 23.24 -35.21 15.83
CA THR A 509 24.49 -34.50 16.13
C THR A 509 25.59 -35.42 16.66
N GLU A 510 25.25 -36.52 17.33
CA GLU A 510 26.20 -37.56 17.75
C GLU A 510 26.77 -38.31 16.53
N ASN A 511 25.91 -38.70 15.59
CA ASN A 511 26.34 -39.35 14.35
C ASN A 511 27.23 -38.45 13.49
N GLU A 512 26.87 -37.17 13.36
CA GLU A 512 27.70 -36.17 12.65
C GLU A 512 29.05 -35.96 13.34
N HIS A 513 29.07 -35.85 14.67
CA HIS A 513 30.31 -35.71 15.43
C HIS A 513 31.21 -36.95 15.29
N ALA A 514 30.63 -38.15 15.30
CA ALA A 514 31.37 -39.40 15.07
C ALA A 514 31.93 -39.48 13.65
N ALA A 515 31.17 -39.04 12.63
CA ALA A 515 31.64 -38.99 11.24
C ALA A 515 32.80 -37.99 11.05
N HIS A 516 32.70 -36.80 11.65
CA HIS A 516 33.78 -35.81 11.63
C HIS A 516 35.03 -36.29 12.39
N ALA A 517 34.86 -36.94 13.55
CA ALA A 517 35.95 -37.54 14.29
C ALA A 517 36.64 -38.66 13.48
N HIS A 518 35.86 -39.45 12.72
CA HIS A 518 36.38 -40.49 11.84
C HIS A 518 37.18 -39.91 10.66
N MET A 519 36.65 -38.89 9.96
CA MET A 519 37.39 -38.20 8.88
C MET A 519 38.65 -37.51 9.39
N TYR A 520 38.58 -36.83 10.54
CA TYR A 520 39.75 -36.22 11.17
C TYR A 520 40.79 -37.28 11.56
N GLY A 521 40.35 -38.42 12.10
CA GLY A 521 41.20 -39.57 12.39
C GLY A 521 41.91 -40.13 11.15
N GLN A 522 41.21 -40.22 10.02
CA GLN A 522 41.79 -40.63 8.73
C GLN A 522 42.82 -39.61 8.19
N HIS A 523 42.54 -38.30 8.32
CA HIS A 523 43.43 -37.24 7.87
C HIS A 523 44.69 -37.12 8.76
N VAL A 524 44.54 -37.32 10.08
CA VAL A 524 45.64 -37.42 11.04
C VAL A 524 46.45 -38.70 10.83
N ALA A 525 45.83 -39.81 10.44
CA ALA A 525 46.55 -41.04 10.09
C ALA A 525 47.42 -40.89 8.82
N GLN A 526 47.03 -40.01 7.88
CA GLN A 526 47.84 -39.67 6.71
C GLN A 526 48.97 -38.67 7.02
N CYS A 527 48.78 -37.75 7.96
CA CYS A 527 49.80 -36.83 8.44
C CYS A 527 50.55 -37.42 9.66
N LYS A 528 51.67 -38.13 9.42
CA LYS A 528 52.48 -38.92 10.38
C LYS A 528 53.03 -38.21 11.66
N SER A 529 52.49 -37.09 12.14
CA SER A 529 53.07 -36.34 13.27
C SER A 529 52.10 -35.78 14.32
N ILE A 530 50.88 -36.33 14.50
CA ILE A 530 49.94 -35.82 15.53
C ILE A 530 49.49 -36.95 16.46
N HIS A 531 49.63 -36.72 17.78
CA HIS A 531 49.21 -37.67 18.83
C HIS A 531 47.68 -37.85 18.85
N PRO A 532 47.15 -39.09 18.90
CA PRO A 532 45.72 -39.38 18.71
C PRO A 532 44.88 -39.31 20.01
N LYS A 533 45.24 -38.49 21.00
CA LYS A 533 44.64 -38.58 22.36
C LYS A 533 43.67 -37.46 22.77
N GLN A 534 43.38 -36.49 21.91
CA GLN A 534 42.37 -35.48 22.23
C GLN A 534 41.04 -35.80 21.53
N PRO A 535 39.92 -35.90 22.27
CA PRO A 535 38.61 -36.03 21.65
C PRO A 535 38.35 -34.81 20.76
N PHE A 536 37.78 -35.04 19.58
CA PHE A 536 37.41 -33.97 18.68
C PHE A 536 36.51 -32.98 19.44
N PRO A 537 36.81 -31.67 19.45
CA PRO A 537 36.05 -30.72 20.26
C PRO A 537 34.60 -30.68 19.78
N LYS A 538 33.65 -30.89 20.71
CA LYS A 538 32.22 -30.73 20.45
C LYS A 538 31.93 -29.26 20.11
N THR A 539 31.02 -29.02 19.17
CA THR A 539 30.52 -27.67 18.91
C THR A 539 29.74 -27.17 20.13
N VAL A 540 29.63 -25.84 20.28
CA VAL A 540 28.82 -25.24 21.34
C VAL A 540 27.38 -25.74 21.29
N PHE A 541 26.83 -25.90 20.07
CA PHE A 541 25.51 -26.49 19.87
C PHE A 541 25.41 -27.92 20.45
N HIS A 542 26.36 -28.80 20.11
CA HIS A 542 26.34 -30.19 20.57
C HIS A 542 26.48 -30.28 22.10
N ALA A 543 27.46 -29.58 22.68
CA ALA A 543 27.68 -29.60 24.14
C ALA A 543 26.47 -29.03 24.92
N THR A 544 25.83 -27.98 24.38
CA THR A 544 24.65 -27.37 25.01
C THR A 544 23.41 -28.25 24.88
N LEU A 545 23.20 -28.90 23.72
CA LEU A 545 22.08 -29.82 23.50
C LEU A 545 22.17 -31.05 24.41
N GLU A 546 23.35 -31.65 24.54
CA GLU A 546 23.60 -32.79 25.43
C GLU A 546 23.30 -32.42 26.89
N LYS A 547 23.81 -31.27 27.36
CA LYS A 547 23.54 -30.77 28.71
C LYS A 547 22.06 -30.48 28.93
N TYR A 548 21.39 -29.84 27.96
CA TYR A 548 19.96 -29.53 28.02
C TYR A 548 19.10 -30.80 28.12
N MET A 549 19.46 -31.83 27.34
CA MET A 549 18.79 -33.14 27.37
C MET A 549 18.99 -33.87 28.70
N GLN A 550 20.20 -33.84 29.27
CA GLN A 550 20.46 -34.40 30.60
C GLN A 550 19.61 -33.72 31.67
N GLU A 551 19.51 -32.38 31.64
CA GLU A 551 18.67 -31.61 32.56
C GLU A 551 17.17 -31.95 32.39
N LEU A 552 16.67 -32.07 31.16
CA LEU A 552 15.30 -32.47 30.88
C LEU A 552 14.99 -33.90 31.35
N GLU A 553 15.92 -34.84 31.21
CA GLU A 553 15.75 -36.23 31.65
C GLU A 553 15.72 -36.34 33.18
N VAL A 554 16.50 -35.54 33.90
CA VAL A 554 16.42 -35.44 35.36
C VAL A 554 15.05 -34.88 35.80
N VAL A 555 14.57 -33.80 35.16
CA VAL A 555 13.28 -33.18 35.49
C VAL A 555 12.09 -34.10 35.19
N THR A 556 12.11 -34.79 34.06
CA THR A 556 11.05 -35.76 33.70
C THR A 556 11.05 -36.97 34.62
N THR A 557 12.23 -37.47 35.02
CA THR A 557 12.35 -38.55 36.02
C THR A 557 11.81 -38.10 37.38
N PHE A 558 12.12 -36.88 37.81
CA PHE A 558 11.61 -36.32 39.07
C PHE A 558 10.09 -36.09 39.06
N LYS A 559 9.52 -35.64 37.93
CA LYS A 559 8.07 -35.51 37.74
C LYS A 559 7.36 -36.88 37.77
N ARG A 560 7.94 -37.90 37.14
CA ARG A 560 7.41 -39.28 37.17
C ARG A 560 7.41 -39.85 38.60
N LEU A 561 8.46 -39.61 39.37
CA LEU A 561 8.54 -40.01 40.78
C LEU A 561 7.49 -39.30 41.66
N LYS A 562 7.24 -38.00 41.45
CA LYS A 562 6.19 -37.25 42.16
C LYS A 562 4.76 -37.64 41.79
N VAL A 563 4.51 -38.07 40.54
CA VAL A 563 3.20 -38.59 40.12
C VAL A 563 2.97 -39.99 40.68
N ALA A 564 4.02 -40.82 40.77
CA ALA A 564 3.97 -42.12 41.43
C ALA A 564 3.66 -42.02 42.94
N GLU A 565 4.13 -40.96 43.63
CA GLU A 565 3.78 -40.70 45.04
C GLU A 565 2.33 -40.23 45.27
N LYS A 566 1.59 -39.83 44.23
CA LYS A 566 0.20 -39.30 44.37
C LYS A 566 -0.90 -40.33 44.13
N VAL A 567 -0.58 -41.60 43.89
CA VAL A 567 -1.55 -42.67 43.68
C VAL A 567 -1.41 -43.75 44.77
N GLU A 568 -1.87 -43.43 45.98
CA GLU A 568 -2.47 -44.39 46.93
C GLU A 568 -3.07 -43.65 48.14
N PRO A 569 -4.40 -43.74 48.40
CA PRO A 569 -4.95 -43.47 49.71
C PRO A 569 -5.26 -44.81 50.40
N VAL A 570 -4.30 -45.37 51.12
CA VAL A 570 -4.57 -46.46 52.07
C VAL A 570 -4.64 -45.88 53.49
N LYS A 571 -5.84 -45.95 54.06
CA LYS A 571 -6.14 -45.62 55.45
C LYS A 571 -5.34 -46.53 56.39
N LEU A 572 -4.52 -45.96 57.27
CA LEU A 572 -4.18 -46.58 58.56
C LEU A 572 -4.07 -45.50 59.64
N LYS A 573 -4.87 -45.68 60.70
CA LYS A 573 -4.88 -44.91 61.95
C LYS A 573 -3.65 -45.29 62.78
N VAL A 574 -2.76 -44.34 63.09
CA VAL A 574 -2.06 -44.29 64.39
C VAL A 574 -1.78 -42.81 64.69
N GLY A 575 -2.19 -42.36 65.88
CA GLY A 575 -2.09 -40.99 66.33
C GLY A 575 -0.67 -40.58 66.69
N ILE A 576 -0.25 -39.44 66.16
CA ILE A 576 0.79 -38.58 66.73
C ILE A 576 0.29 -37.14 66.55
N GLU A 577 0.02 -36.47 67.67
CA GLU A 577 -0.21 -35.03 67.71
C GLU A 577 1.09 -34.29 67.37
N ILE A 578 1.06 -33.49 66.31
CA ILE A 578 2.08 -32.47 66.06
C ILE A 578 1.37 -31.12 66.15
N LYS A 579 1.78 -30.32 67.14
CA LYS A 579 1.36 -28.93 67.33
C LYS A 579 1.63 -28.12 66.06
N VAL A 580 0.58 -27.59 65.47
CA VAL A 580 0.64 -26.60 64.38
C VAL A 580 0.87 -25.22 65.00
N GLN A 581 1.95 -24.55 64.60
CA GLN A 581 2.15 -23.13 64.84
C GLN A 581 1.80 -22.38 63.53
N PRO A 582 0.87 -21.40 63.53
CA PRO A 582 0.42 -20.77 62.30
C PRO A 582 1.45 -19.75 61.80
N VAL A 583 1.86 -19.87 60.54
CA VAL A 583 2.59 -18.82 59.80
C VAL A 583 1.56 -17.83 59.25
N ALA A 584 1.82 -16.55 59.50
CA ALA A 584 0.99 -15.42 59.15
C ALA A 584 0.70 -15.32 57.65
N ALA A 585 -0.56 -15.03 57.33
CA ALA A 585 -0.99 -14.57 56.02
C ALA A 585 -0.44 -13.16 55.78
N VAL A 586 0.31 -12.97 54.68
CA VAL A 586 0.60 -11.65 54.13
C VAL A 586 -0.57 -11.28 53.23
N THR A 587 -1.37 -10.34 53.71
CA THR A 587 -2.39 -9.64 52.94
C THR A 587 -1.70 -8.68 51.97
N VAL A 588 -2.07 -8.77 50.70
CA VAL A 588 -1.77 -7.75 49.68
C VAL A 588 -2.71 -6.57 49.93
N ALA A 589 -2.12 -5.38 50.06
CA ALA A 589 -2.79 -4.10 49.86
C ALA A 589 -2.28 -3.51 48.54
#